data_AF-A0A4R0NDQ1-F1
#
_entry.id   AF-A0A4R0NDQ1-F1
#
_cell.length_a   1.000
_cell.length_b   1.000
_cell.length_c   1.000
_cell.angle_alpha   90.00
_cell.angle_beta   90.00
_cell.angle_gamma   90.00
#
_symmetry.space_group_name_H-M   'P 1'
#
loop_
_entity.id
_entity.type
_entity.pdbx_description
1 polymer ?
#
loop_
_entity_poly.entity_id
_entity_poly.type
_entity_poly.pdbx_seq_one_letter_code
_entity_poly.pdbx_strand_id
1 'polypeptide(L)'
;MLNSRFYMKTILTKRIFSLLLMYGVFFCANAVFAQKNAIEKYKNVLILGNSITRHGPKPQIGWNGDWGMAASAKDSDYVHLLITKFKAINPNISVQFKNIADYERAFWNYNLSQLDALRQLKAELIILRLGENIEPKTLKTQDFKKHYDGLINYLTSNNPKAKILHASSFWKKELVAQDIQAVSTARGDQFVNLSELSKDSTNMAYHLFKDRGVGAHPSDKGMKAIADKIWGEIYGPTSSASISLGAYYFDGWAGLTSHLTPELEHDFPERKPIWGWLTSKQKVVEQQMDLAVKSGISFFSFCWYFTTIDEFQGNPRNRALAFYLKAKNKGKLKYNLLVANHDNYIVGPQNWNYLCKYWIELFKNPLYLKVNGSPMLTFISTNSLIKSFGSSAKVNAALKEFRAMAKENGLTGVTVAICQYPDAKISQLVAECGFDVATGYNYHETGYQKNKTSVSIDSLEVGSVRTWNALKKSPLPLIPTITSNWDPRAWPIQYKHSPGYTGYSQKTVESSVKAVRKFMDDNPADITKERIALIYAWNEYGEGAWLTPSKVLKDSLLIGIKNGLK
;
A
#
# COMPACT_ATOMS: atom_id res chain seq x y z
N MET A 1 -65.79 -12.53 49.53
CA MET A 1 -65.91 -11.05 49.43
C MET A 1 -64.87 -10.54 48.43
N LEU A 2 -65.21 -9.44 47.77
CA LEU A 2 -64.66 -8.87 46.54
C LEU A 2 -63.15 -8.55 46.50
N ASN A 3 -62.66 -8.51 45.25
CA ASN A 3 -61.73 -7.56 44.62
C ASN A 3 -60.28 -7.42 45.10
N SER A 4 -59.32 -7.76 44.23
CA SER A 4 -58.77 -6.77 43.29
C SER A 4 -57.70 -7.38 42.36
N ARG A 5 -58.04 -7.47 41.07
CA ARG A 5 -57.08 -7.50 39.95
C ARG A 5 -56.58 -6.08 39.74
N PHE A 6 -55.26 -5.86 39.62
CA PHE A 6 -54.61 -5.04 38.58
C PHE A 6 -53.09 -5.05 38.82
N TYR A 7 -52.31 -4.96 37.74
CA TYR A 7 -50.82 -4.98 37.66
C TYR A 7 -50.12 -6.34 37.50
N MET A 8 -50.43 -7.06 36.43
CA MET A 8 -49.44 -7.97 35.81
C MET A 8 -49.71 -8.13 34.31
N LYS A 9 -49.51 -7.07 33.51
CA LYS A 9 -49.61 -7.18 32.04
C LYS A 9 -48.94 -6.04 31.25
N THR A 10 -47.69 -5.68 31.56
CA THR A 10 -46.95 -4.73 30.69
C THR A 10 -45.41 -4.81 30.71
N ILE A 11 -44.81 -6.01 30.86
CA ILE A 11 -43.32 -6.11 30.83
C ILE A 11 -42.78 -7.20 29.86
N LEU A 12 -43.63 -8.02 29.24
CA LEU A 12 -43.13 -9.15 28.42
C LEU A 12 -43.08 -8.95 26.90
N THR A 13 -43.54 -7.83 26.35
CA THR A 13 -43.58 -7.60 24.88
C THR A 13 -42.57 -6.59 24.34
N LYS A 14 -41.77 -5.92 25.19
CA LYS A 14 -40.73 -4.96 24.74
C LYS A 14 -39.31 -5.51 24.64
N ARG A 15 -39.05 -6.77 25.01
CA ARG A 15 -37.70 -7.37 24.94
C ARG A 15 -37.45 -8.29 23.74
N ILE A 16 -38.48 -8.65 22.97
CA ILE A 16 -38.33 -9.54 21.80
C ILE A 16 -38.14 -8.74 20.50
N PHE A 17 -38.65 -7.51 20.40
CA PHE A 17 -38.48 -6.67 19.20
C PHE A 17 -37.11 -6.00 19.08
N SER A 18 -36.39 -5.80 20.20
CA SER A 18 -35.05 -5.17 20.17
C SER A 18 -33.91 -6.15 19.87
N LEU A 19 -34.12 -7.47 20.03
CA LEU A 19 -33.13 -8.48 19.65
C LEU A 19 -33.17 -8.79 18.15
N LEU A 20 -34.34 -8.75 17.51
CA LEU A 20 -34.46 -9.01 16.06
C LEU A 20 -33.88 -7.88 15.20
N LEU A 21 -33.94 -6.61 15.66
CA LEU A 21 -33.29 -5.50 14.96
C LEU A 21 -31.76 -5.54 15.06
N MET A 22 -31.19 -6.05 16.16
CA MET A 22 -29.74 -6.16 16.33
C MET A 22 -29.12 -7.28 15.49
N TYR A 23 -29.84 -8.39 15.24
CA TYR A 23 -29.35 -9.45 14.35
C TYR A 23 -29.47 -9.06 12.86
N GLY A 24 -30.48 -8.27 12.47
CA GLY A 24 -30.63 -7.77 11.10
C GLY A 24 -29.54 -6.79 10.66
N VAL A 25 -29.03 -5.96 11.58
CA VAL A 25 -27.94 -5.00 11.30
C VAL A 25 -26.58 -5.69 11.21
N PHE A 26 -26.33 -6.75 12.01
CA PHE A 26 -25.10 -7.54 11.93
C PHE A 26 -25.01 -8.41 10.67
N PHE A 27 -26.14 -8.93 10.16
CA PHE A 27 -26.17 -9.63 8.87
C PHE A 27 -25.99 -8.70 7.68
N CYS A 28 -26.56 -7.48 7.72
CA CYS A 28 -26.35 -6.49 6.67
C CYS A 28 -24.90 -5.97 6.64
N ALA A 29 -24.28 -5.73 7.80
CA ALA A 29 -22.88 -5.27 7.87
C ALA A 29 -21.89 -6.34 7.36
N ASN A 30 -22.13 -7.63 7.66
CA ASN A 30 -21.32 -8.74 7.14
C ASN A 30 -21.54 -8.99 5.65
N ALA A 31 -22.76 -8.80 5.12
CA ALA A 31 -23.02 -8.86 3.69
C ALA A 31 -22.33 -7.70 2.93
N VAL A 32 -22.32 -6.49 3.50
CA VAL A 32 -21.63 -5.32 2.94
C VAL A 32 -20.10 -5.45 3.02
N PHE A 33 -19.56 -6.13 4.03
CA PHE A 33 -18.13 -6.45 4.12
C PHE A 33 -17.71 -7.63 3.21
N ALA A 34 -18.56 -8.64 3.03
CA ALA A 34 -18.30 -9.77 2.13
C ALA A 34 -18.30 -9.36 0.65
N GLN A 35 -19.04 -8.30 0.29
CA GLN A 35 -19.16 -7.86 -1.10
C GLN A 35 -17.94 -7.07 -1.60
N LYS A 36 -17.05 -6.59 -0.72
CA LYS A 36 -15.87 -5.78 -1.10
C LYS A 36 -14.61 -6.57 -1.48
N ASN A 37 -14.64 -7.90 -1.43
CA ASN A 37 -13.48 -8.76 -1.76
C ASN A 37 -13.74 -9.75 -2.91
N ALA A 38 -14.88 -9.65 -3.60
CA ALA A 38 -15.10 -10.44 -4.81
C ALA A 38 -14.52 -9.70 -6.02
N ILE A 39 -13.54 -10.32 -6.69
CA ILE A 39 -13.11 -9.87 -8.02
C ILE A 39 -14.35 -9.82 -8.91
N GLU A 40 -14.66 -8.64 -9.44
CA GLU A 40 -15.82 -8.46 -10.29
C GLU A 40 -15.71 -9.33 -11.54
N LYS A 41 -16.72 -10.17 -11.79
CA LYS A 41 -16.72 -11.09 -12.92
C LYS A 41 -17.68 -10.58 -13.98
N TYR A 42 -17.14 -10.07 -15.08
CA TYR A 42 -17.94 -9.72 -16.25
C TYR A 42 -18.30 -10.99 -17.04
N LYS A 43 -19.52 -11.02 -17.58
CA LYS A 43 -20.04 -12.04 -18.51
C LYS A 43 -19.85 -11.61 -19.96
N ASN A 44 -20.04 -10.33 -20.24
CA ASN A 44 -19.96 -9.75 -21.57
C ASN A 44 -19.05 -8.52 -21.56
N VAL A 45 -17.96 -8.56 -22.33
CA VAL A 45 -17.03 -7.43 -22.50
C VAL A 45 -16.97 -7.03 -23.95
N LEU A 46 -16.96 -5.73 -24.23
CA LEU A 46 -16.80 -5.17 -25.57
C LEU A 46 -15.51 -4.33 -25.65
N ILE A 47 -14.66 -4.57 -26.63
CA ILE A 47 -13.44 -3.78 -26.88
C ILE A 47 -13.53 -3.11 -28.25
N LEU A 48 -13.56 -1.79 -28.28
CA LEU A 48 -13.55 -1.02 -29.53
C LEU A 48 -12.26 -0.24 -29.66
N GLY A 49 -11.67 -0.28 -30.84
CA GLY A 49 -10.50 0.53 -31.15
C GLY A 49 -10.18 0.53 -32.64
N ASN A 50 -8.91 0.56 -33.02
CA ASN A 50 -8.47 0.73 -34.42
C ASN A 50 -7.50 -0.38 -34.85
N SER A 51 -6.52 -0.07 -35.71
CA SER A 51 -5.56 -1.05 -36.22
C SER A 51 -4.77 -1.76 -35.11
N ILE A 52 -4.55 -1.10 -33.98
CA ILE A 52 -3.90 -1.70 -32.80
C ILE A 52 -4.80 -2.76 -32.16
N THR A 53 -6.13 -2.63 -32.27
CA THR A 53 -7.13 -3.60 -31.78
C THR A 53 -7.29 -4.78 -32.73
N ARG A 54 -7.42 -4.52 -34.02
CA ARG A 54 -7.46 -5.53 -35.08
C ARG A 54 -7.23 -4.86 -36.42
N HIS A 55 -6.39 -5.42 -37.27
CA HIS A 55 -6.33 -5.05 -38.68
C HIS A 55 -6.22 -6.30 -39.54
N GLY A 56 -7.08 -6.41 -40.57
CA GLY A 56 -7.05 -7.54 -41.50
C GLY A 56 -5.76 -7.57 -42.34
N PRO A 57 -5.46 -8.68 -43.03
CA PRO A 57 -4.25 -8.80 -43.82
C PRO A 57 -4.16 -7.71 -44.90
N LYS A 58 -2.97 -7.13 -45.04
CA LYS A 58 -2.62 -6.17 -46.09
C LYS A 58 -1.18 -6.45 -46.56
N PRO A 59 -0.97 -7.49 -47.39
CA PRO A 59 0.37 -7.93 -47.78
C PRO A 59 1.21 -6.84 -48.45
N GLN A 60 0.58 -5.83 -49.08
CA GLN A 60 1.28 -4.73 -49.74
C GLN A 60 2.13 -3.87 -48.78
N ILE A 61 1.80 -3.87 -47.48
CA ILE A 61 2.57 -3.18 -46.42
C ILE A 61 3.30 -4.17 -45.51
N GLY A 62 3.43 -5.44 -45.92
CA GLY A 62 4.07 -6.48 -45.12
C GLY A 62 3.27 -6.94 -43.90
N TRP A 63 1.96 -6.70 -43.86
CA TRP A 63 1.08 -7.14 -42.78
C TRP A 63 0.23 -8.33 -43.24
N ASN A 64 0.38 -9.50 -42.60
CA ASN A 64 -0.37 -10.71 -42.94
C ASN A 64 -1.30 -11.19 -41.81
N GLY A 65 -1.26 -10.53 -40.65
CA GLY A 65 -2.09 -10.89 -39.49
C GLY A 65 -3.54 -10.44 -39.63
N ASP A 66 -4.40 -11.03 -38.80
CA ASP A 66 -5.79 -10.60 -38.60
C ASP A 66 -6.09 -10.39 -37.10
N TRP A 67 -5.25 -9.57 -36.50
CA TRP A 67 -5.21 -9.26 -35.06
C TRP A 67 -4.57 -7.87 -34.89
N GLY A 68 -4.20 -7.46 -33.67
CA GLY A 68 -3.57 -6.16 -33.45
C GLY A 68 -2.31 -5.94 -34.30
N MET A 69 -2.29 -4.88 -35.11
CA MET A 69 -1.20 -4.62 -36.06
C MET A 69 0.16 -4.54 -35.36
N ALA A 70 1.15 -5.20 -35.96
CA ALA A 70 2.53 -5.33 -35.51
C ALA A 70 2.81 -6.25 -34.29
N ALA A 71 1.77 -6.84 -33.68
CA ALA A 71 1.99 -8.01 -32.82
C ALA A 71 2.47 -9.20 -33.67
N SER A 72 3.42 -9.97 -33.15
CA SER A 72 4.03 -11.10 -33.86
C SER A 72 3.04 -12.24 -34.09
N ALA A 73 2.08 -12.42 -33.18
CA ALA A 73 1.04 -13.44 -33.23
C ALA A 73 -0.27 -12.96 -32.59
N LYS A 74 -1.36 -13.68 -32.88
CA LYS A 74 -2.70 -13.36 -32.36
C LYS A 74 -2.75 -13.29 -30.84
N ASP A 75 -2.13 -14.25 -30.15
CA ASP A 75 -2.06 -14.32 -28.69
C ASP A 75 -1.09 -13.31 -28.05
N SER A 76 -0.32 -12.59 -28.87
CA SER A 76 0.62 -11.55 -28.44
C SER A 76 0.05 -10.14 -28.53
N ASP A 77 -1.13 -9.96 -29.14
CA ASP A 77 -1.81 -8.65 -29.16
C ASP A 77 -2.52 -8.34 -27.83
N TYR A 78 -2.78 -7.05 -27.58
CA TYR A 78 -3.35 -6.63 -26.30
C TYR A 78 -4.77 -7.16 -26.07
N VAL A 79 -5.54 -7.40 -27.14
CA VAL A 79 -6.93 -7.87 -27.06
C VAL A 79 -6.96 -9.30 -26.56
N HIS A 80 -6.15 -10.19 -27.14
CA HIS A 80 -6.10 -11.60 -26.79
C HIS A 80 -5.40 -11.82 -25.45
N LEU A 81 -4.43 -10.98 -25.10
CA LEU A 81 -3.88 -10.94 -23.74
C LEU A 81 -4.97 -10.58 -22.71
N LEU A 82 -5.82 -9.58 -22.99
CA LEU A 82 -6.97 -9.26 -22.12
C LEU A 82 -8.00 -10.40 -22.08
N ILE A 83 -8.34 -11.01 -23.22
CA ILE A 83 -9.24 -12.18 -23.28
C ILE A 83 -8.72 -13.30 -22.38
N THR A 84 -7.42 -13.59 -22.44
CA THR A 84 -6.78 -14.61 -21.60
C THR A 84 -6.94 -14.27 -20.12
N LYS A 85 -6.66 -13.02 -19.73
CA LYS A 85 -6.80 -12.56 -18.34
C LYS A 85 -8.26 -12.62 -17.86
N PHE A 86 -9.23 -12.21 -18.70
CA PHE A 86 -10.66 -12.31 -18.37
C PHE A 86 -11.13 -13.76 -18.20
N LYS A 87 -10.72 -14.66 -19.10
CA LYS A 87 -11.05 -16.09 -19.03
C LYS A 87 -10.48 -16.77 -17.80
N ALA A 88 -9.33 -16.31 -17.30
CA ALA A 88 -8.76 -16.80 -16.04
C ALA A 88 -9.66 -16.49 -14.83
N ILE A 89 -10.46 -15.41 -14.87
CA ILE A 89 -11.41 -15.04 -13.80
C ILE A 89 -12.79 -15.70 -14.01
N ASN A 90 -13.27 -15.68 -15.26
CA ASN A 90 -14.54 -16.23 -15.68
C ASN A 90 -14.35 -17.02 -16.99
N PRO A 91 -14.21 -18.35 -16.94
CA PRO A 91 -14.01 -19.17 -18.14
C PRO A 91 -15.14 -19.06 -19.18
N ASN A 92 -16.35 -18.68 -18.75
CA ASN A 92 -17.54 -18.54 -19.59
C ASN A 92 -17.74 -17.11 -20.14
N ILE A 93 -16.75 -16.22 -20.00
CA ILE A 93 -16.87 -14.85 -20.48
C ILE A 93 -16.95 -14.78 -22.01
N SER A 94 -17.85 -13.95 -22.51
CA SER A 94 -17.91 -13.52 -23.91
C SER A 94 -17.19 -12.18 -24.04
N VAL A 95 -16.15 -12.14 -24.86
CA VAL A 95 -15.43 -10.90 -25.19
C VAL A 95 -15.54 -10.67 -26.70
N GLN A 96 -16.16 -9.56 -27.09
CA GLN A 96 -16.26 -9.13 -28.48
C GLN A 96 -15.36 -7.93 -28.70
N PHE A 97 -14.80 -7.81 -29.90
CA PHE A 97 -13.97 -6.67 -30.26
C PHE A 97 -14.14 -6.27 -31.72
N LYS A 98 -14.03 -4.96 -32.01
CA LYS A 98 -14.17 -4.44 -33.37
C LYS A 98 -13.24 -3.26 -33.62
N ASN A 99 -12.67 -3.24 -34.82
CA ASN A 99 -12.02 -2.06 -35.37
C ASN A 99 -13.08 -1.09 -35.87
N ILE A 100 -13.06 0.13 -35.34
CA ILE A 100 -13.91 1.26 -35.68
C ILE A 100 -13.05 2.48 -36.08
N ALA A 101 -11.92 2.28 -36.76
CA ALA A 101 -11.05 3.37 -37.19
C ALA A 101 -11.77 4.40 -38.08
N ASP A 102 -12.83 4.01 -38.77
CA ASP A 102 -13.67 4.93 -39.55
C ASP A 102 -14.46 5.89 -38.65
N TYR A 103 -14.80 5.49 -37.42
CA TYR A 103 -15.34 6.39 -36.41
C TYR A 103 -14.30 7.45 -36.03
N GLU A 104 -13.05 7.06 -35.77
CA GLU A 104 -12.00 8.03 -35.41
C GLU A 104 -11.76 9.07 -36.51
N ARG A 105 -11.82 8.64 -37.79
CA ARG A 105 -11.58 9.52 -38.95
C ARG A 105 -12.76 10.45 -39.26
N ALA A 106 -13.99 10.05 -38.92
CA ALA A 106 -15.21 10.73 -39.34
C ALA A 106 -16.34 10.63 -38.30
N PHE A 107 -16.03 10.83 -37.01
CA PHE A 107 -16.98 10.64 -35.89
C PHE A 107 -18.27 11.46 -36.02
N TRP A 108 -18.22 12.59 -36.71
CA TRP A 108 -19.39 13.45 -36.93
C TRP A 108 -20.41 12.86 -37.91
N ASN A 109 -19.96 11.98 -38.81
CA ASN A 109 -20.79 11.33 -39.84
C ASN A 109 -20.87 9.81 -39.68
N TYR A 110 -20.31 9.26 -38.59
CA TYR A 110 -20.26 7.82 -38.40
C TYR A 110 -21.66 7.25 -38.11
N ASN A 111 -22.10 6.28 -38.91
CA ASN A 111 -23.39 5.63 -38.72
C ASN A 111 -23.32 4.62 -37.57
N LEU A 112 -23.84 5.00 -36.40
CA LEU A 112 -23.84 4.16 -35.19
C LEU A 112 -24.61 2.84 -35.33
N SER A 113 -25.58 2.74 -36.25
CA SER A 113 -26.32 1.47 -36.51
C SER A 113 -25.42 0.32 -36.95
N GLN A 114 -24.23 0.61 -37.48
CA GLN A 114 -23.22 -0.42 -37.78
C GLN A 114 -22.68 -1.15 -36.54
N LEU A 115 -23.03 -0.66 -35.34
CA LEU A 115 -22.70 -1.24 -34.05
C LEU A 115 -23.91 -1.94 -33.39
N ASP A 116 -25.04 -2.08 -34.09
CA ASP A 116 -26.26 -2.70 -33.53
C ASP A 116 -26.00 -4.08 -32.94
N ALA A 117 -25.31 -4.96 -33.67
CA ALA A 117 -24.98 -6.30 -33.19
C ALA A 117 -24.13 -6.27 -31.90
N LEU A 118 -23.22 -5.31 -31.78
CA LEU A 118 -22.36 -5.16 -30.60
C LEU A 118 -23.13 -4.54 -29.43
N ARG A 119 -24.06 -3.63 -29.71
CA ARG A 119 -25.00 -3.11 -28.71
C ARG A 119 -25.86 -4.24 -28.15
N GLN A 120 -26.36 -5.14 -28.98
CA GLN A 120 -27.18 -6.29 -28.52
C GLN A 120 -26.43 -7.27 -27.60
N LEU A 121 -25.10 -7.20 -27.53
CA LEU A 121 -24.31 -7.96 -26.54
C LEU A 121 -24.67 -7.60 -25.09
N LYS A 122 -25.22 -6.39 -24.85
CA LYS A 122 -25.47 -5.85 -23.49
C LYS A 122 -24.22 -5.99 -22.63
N ALA A 123 -23.09 -5.50 -23.14
CA ALA A 123 -21.80 -5.58 -22.47
C ALA A 123 -21.90 -4.98 -21.05
N GLU A 124 -21.28 -5.64 -20.08
CA GLU A 124 -21.17 -5.17 -18.70
C GLU A 124 -19.94 -4.26 -18.52
N LEU A 125 -18.94 -4.43 -19.38
CA LEU A 125 -17.76 -3.57 -19.50
C LEU A 125 -17.49 -3.25 -20.98
N ILE A 126 -17.29 -1.96 -21.29
CA ILE A 126 -16.90 -1.49 -22.61
C ILE A 126 -15.55 -0.78 -22.49
N ILE A 127 -14.57 -1.27 -23.24
CA ILE A 127 -13.23 -0.69 -23.33
C ILE A 127 -13.12 0.08 -24.65
N LEU A 128 -13.07 1.41 -24.57
CA LEU A 128 -12.91 2.30 -25.72
C LEU A 128 -11.45 2.73 -25.83
N ARG A 129 -10.71 2.09 -26.72
CA ARG A 129 -9.31 2.36 -26.98
C ARG A 129 -9.17 3.15 -28.28
N LEU A 130 -9.23 4.47 -28.18
CA LEU A 130 -9.35 5.38 -29.31
C LEU A 130 -8.43 6.60 -29.15
N GLY A 131 -8.03 7.19 -30.27
CA GLY A 131 -7.35 8.48 -30.35
C GLY A 131 -6.36 8.62 -31.51
N GLU A 132 -5.91 7.52 -32.13
CA GLU A 132 -4.82 7.56 -33.12
C GLU A 132 -5.20 8.31 -34.39
N ASN A 133 -6.35 7.96 -34.96
CA ASN A 133 -6.80 8.47 -36.26
C ASN A 133 -7.65 9.75 -36.14
N ILE A 134 -7.69 10.36 -34.96
CA ILE A 134 -8.41 11.63 -34.73
C ILE A 134 -7.49 12.80 -35.05
N GLU A 135 -7.96 13.67 -35.94
CA GLU A 135 -7.27 14.89 -36.32
C GLU A 135 -7.55 16.02 -35.31
N PRO A 136 -6.54 16.63 -34.67
CA PRO A 136 -6.77 17.64 -33.63
C PRO A 136 -7.66 18.82 -34.06
N LYS A 137 -7.60 19.21 -35.34
CA LYS A 137 -8.43 20.29 -35.89
C LYS A 137 -9.94 19.97 -35.84
N THR A 138 -10.33 18.70 -35.90
CA THR A 138 -11.74 18.30 -35.91
C THR A 138 -12.36 18.32 -34.51
N LEU A 139 -11.54 18.32 -33.44
CA LEU A 139 -12.02 18.29 -32.05
C LEU A 139 -13.05 19.38 -31.76
N LYS A 140 -12.71 20.63 -32.12
CA LYS A 140 -13.59 21.79 -31.95
C LYS A 140 -14.58 21.94 -33.10
N THR A 141 -14.12 21.82 -34.35
CA THR A 141 -14.96 22.12 -35.51
C THR A 141 -16.11 21.13 -35.72
N GLN A 142 -15.97 19.91 -35.21
CA GLN A 142 -16.95 18.84 -35.33
C GLN A 142 -17.49 18.36 -33.97
N ASP A 143 -17.17 19.07 -32.89
CA ASP A 143 -17.61 18.75 -31.52
C ASP A 143 -17.36 17.29 -31.12
N PHE A 144 -16.09 16.90 -31.08
CA PHE A 144 -15.69 15.52 -30.81
C PHE A 144 -16.30 14.97 -29.52
N LYS A 145 -16.31 15.75 -28.43
CA LYS A 145 -16.84 15.32 -27.14
C LYS A 145 -18.31 14.92 -27.22
N LYS A 146 -19.13 15.67 -27.96
CA LYS A 146 -20.54 15.33 -28.20
C LYS A 146 -20.70 14.01 -28.92
N HIS A 147 -19.96 13.78 -29.99
CA HIS A 147 -20.05 12.53 -30.76
C HIS A 147 -19.50 11.34 -29.98
N TYR A 148 -18.41 11.54 -29.24
CA TYR A 148 -17.81 10.52 -28.39
C TYR A 148 -18.74 10.11 -27.24
N ASP A 149 -19.39 11.07 -26.58
CA ASP A 149 -20.46 10.79 -25.61
C ASP A 149 -21.66 10.09 -26.27
N GLY A 150 -22.04 10.53 -27.48
CA GLY A 150 -23.10 9.91 -28.27
C GLY A 150 -22.84 8.44 -28.63
N LEU A 151 -21.59 8.09 -28.97
CA LEU A 151 -21.17 6.69 -29.17
C LEU A 151 -21.39 5.86 -27.90
N ILE A 152 -20.98 6.38 -26.74
CA ILE A 152 -21.14 5.69 -25.45
C ILE A 152 -22.62 5.52 -25.11
N ASN A 153 -23.42 6.58 -25.22
CA ASN A 153 -24.86 6.54 -24.99
C ASN A 153 -25.56 5.54 -25.91
N TYR A 154 -25.14 5.47 -27.17
CA TYR A 154 -25.66 4.49 -28.12
C TYR A 154 -25.33 3.06 -27.70
N LEU A 155 -24.06 2.76 -27.38
CA LEU A 155 -23.63 1.42 -26.98
C LEU A 155 -24.25 0.95 -25.66
N THR A 156 -24.55 1.89 -24.75
CA THR A 156 -25.13 1.60 -23.44
C THR A 156 -26.65 1.69 -23.39
N SER A 157 -27.31 2.02 -24.51
CA SER A 157 -28.76 2.30 -24.51
C SER A 157 -29.64 1.13 -24.04
N ASN A 158 -29.15 -0.11 -24.18
CA ASN A 158 -29.83 -1.34 -23.75
C ASN A 158 -29.18 -2.00 -22.51
N ASN A 159 -28.11 -1.41 -21.98
CA ASN A 159 -27.52 -1.71 -20.68
C ASN A 159 -26.89 -0.45 -20.06
N PRO A 160 -27.70 0.47 -19.47
CA PRO A 160 -27.18 1.72 -18.91
C PRO A 160 -26.25 1.56 -17.71
N LYS A 161 -26.11 0.34 -17.16
CA LYS A 161 -25.21 0.00 -16.05
C LYS A 161 -23.83 -0.45 -16.52
N ALA A 162 -23.60 -0.53 -17.83
CA ALA A 162 -22.31 -0.93 -18.38
C ALA A 162 -21.21 0.04 -17.89
N LYS A 163 -20.11 -0.53 -17.40
CA LYS A 163 -18.93 0.25 -17.04
C LYS A 163 -18.15 0.62 -18.28
N ILE A 164 -17.63 1.84 -18.33
CA ILE A 164 -16.81 2.31 -19.45
C ILE A 164 -15.38 2.53 -18.96
N LEU A 165 -14.43 1.97 -19.70
CA LEU A 165 -13.02 2.29 -19.58
C LEU A 165 -12.55 2.98 -20.86
N HIS A 166 -12.05 4.20 -20.69
CA HIS A 166 -11.48 5.02 -21.73
C HIS A 166 -9.96 4.81 -21.76
N ALA A 167 -9.43 4.24 -22.84
CA ALA A 167 -8.00 4.09 -23.04
C ALA A 167 -7.53 5.01 -24.17
N SER A 168 -6.71 6.01 -23.84
CA SER A 168 -6.28 7.02 -24.82
C SER A 168 -5.32 6.45 -25.87
N SER A 169 -4.93 7.30 -26.83
CA SER A 169 -3.93 6.98 -27.85
C SER A 169 -2.60 6.47 -27.24
N PHE A 170 -2.02 5.45 -27.86
CA PHE A 170 -0.68 4.93 -27.55
C PHE A 170 0.41 5.93 -27.93
N TRP A 171 0.23 6.63 -29.06
CA TRP A 171 1.11 7.73 -29.43
C TRP A 171 0.66 9.04 -28.77
N LYS A 172 1.59 9.99 -28.68
CA LYS A 172 1.34 11.31 -28.09
C LYS A 172 0.31 12.12 -28.90
N LYS A 173 -0.93 12.14 -28.42
CA LYS A 173 -2.07 12.93 -28.95
C LYS A 173 -2.74 13.71 -27.81
N GLU A 174 -2.03 14.67 -27.21
CA GLU A 174 -2.43 15.33 -25.97
C GLU A 174 -3.83 15.93 -26.02
N LEU A 175 -4.16 16.70 -27.06
CA LEU A 175 -5.48 17.34 -27.20
C LEU A 175 -6.63 16.32 -27.30
N VAL A 176 -6.39 15.22 -28.02
CA VAL A 176 -7.39 14.13 -28.15
C VAL A 176 -7.57 13.42 -26.81
N ALA A 177 -6.46 13.11 -26.12
CA ALA A 177 -6.49 12.48 -24.81
C ALA A 177 -7.19 13.35 -23.76
N GLN A 178 -6.98 14.68 -23.81
CA GLN A 178 -7.67 15.64 -22.94
C GLN A 178 -9.18 15.64 -23.15
N ASP A 179 -9.66 15.63 -24.40
CA ASP A 179 -11.10 15.58 -24.67
C ASP A 179 -11.72 14.23 -24.29
N ILE A 180 -11.03 13.10 -24.52
CA ILE A 180 -11.48 11.78 -24.04
C ILE A 180 -11.56 11.76 -22.51
N GLN A 181 -10.55 12.30 -21.84
CA GLN A 181 -10.52 12.40 -20.38
C GLN A 181 -11.63 13.32 -19.84
N ALA A 182 -11.91 14.43 -20.53
CA ALA A 182 -12.99 15.33 -20.15
C ALA A 182 -14.36 14.63 -20.21
N VAL A 183 -14.62 13.83 -21.26
CA VAL A 183 -15.85 13.03 -21.36
C VAL A 183 -15.89 11.96 -20.27
N SER A 184 -14.81 11.21 -20.05
CA SER A 184 -14.80 10.18 -19.01
C SER A 184 -15.06 10.75 -17.62
N THR A 185 -14.44 11.89 -17.28
CA THR A 185 -14.66 12.57 -16.01
C THR A 185 -16.10 13.06 -15.86
N ALA A 186 -16.68 13.65 -16.91
CA ALA A 186 -18.07 14.12 -16.87
C ALA A 186 -19.07 12.98 -16.63
N ARG A 187 -18.75 11.77 -17.09
CA ARG A 187 -19.59 10.56 -16.94
C ARG A 187 -19.31 9.76 -15.66
N GLY A 188 -18.21 10.06 -14.96
CA GLY A 188 -17.73 9.23 -13.84
C GLY A 188 -17.15 7.89 -14.28
N ASP A 189 -16.74 7.78 -15.54
CA ASP A 189 -16.16 6.59 -16.15
C ASP A 189 -14.64 6.48 -15.87
N GLN A 190 -14.07 5.29 -16.00
CA GLN A 190 -12.64 5.06 -15.79
C GLN A 190 -11.80 5.56 -16.97
N PHE A 191 -10.59 6.06 -16.73
CA PHE A 191 -9.70 6.56 -17.77
C PHE A 191 -8.25 6.13 -17.55
N VAL A 192 -7.63 5.61 -18.60
CA VAL A 192 -6.20 5.25 -18.63
C VAL A 192 -5.48 5.96 -19.78
N ASN A 193 -4.41 6.68 -19.45
CA ASN A 193 -3.56 7.31 -20.43
C ASN A 193 -2.49 6.32 -20.96
N LEU A 194 -2.49 6.04 -22.26
CA LEU A 194 -1.53 5.14 -22.90
C LEU A 194 -0.36 5.87 -23.58
N SER A 195 -0.44 7.19 -23.75
CA SER A 195 0.54 7.95 -24.56
C SER A 195 1.99 7.86 -24.06
N GLU A 196 2.16 7.66 -22.76
CA GLU A 196 3.46 7.46 -22.11
C GLU A 196 4.20 6.23 -22.62
N LEU A 197 3.48 5.21 -23.10
CA LEU A 197 4.10 3.98 -23.62
C LEU A 197 4.94 4.23 -24.87
N SER A 198 4.56 5.20 -25.71
CA SER A 198 5.31 5.53 -26.92
C SER A 198 6.65 6.24 -26.66
N LYS A 199 6.93 6.67 -25.41
CA LYS A 199 8.23 7.26 -25.04
C LYS A 199 9.36 6.24 -25.02
N ASP A 200 9.05 4.97 -24.74
CA ASP A 200 10.01 3.88 -24.83
C ASP A 200 9.99 3.31 -26.25
N SER A 201 11.05 3.59 -27.03
CA SER A 201 11.19 3.16 -28.42
C SER A 201 11.04 1.65 -28.63
N THR A 202 11.28 0.85 -27.60
CA THR A 202 11.19 -0.62 -27.65
C THR A 202 9.76 -1.15 -27.52
N ASN A 203 8.79 -0.29 -27.17
CA ASN A 203 7.37 -0.62 -27.24
C ASN A 203 6.82 -0.59 -28.67
N MET A 204 7.58 -0.11 -29.66
CA MET A 204 7.22 -0.14 -31.07
C MET A 204 7.92 -1.30 -31.77
N ALA A 205 7.34 -1.78 -32.87
CA ALA A 205 7.89 -2.82 -33.72
C ALA A 205 8.90 -2.29 -34.75
N TYR A 206 9.66 -1.24 -34.39
CA TYR A 206 10.65 -0.67 -35.29
C TYR A 206 11.67 -1.74 -35.70
N HIS A 207 12.05 -1.71 -36.99
CA HIS A 207 12.97 -2.67 -37.61
C HIS A 207 12.44 -4.10 -37.77
N LEU A 208 11.23 -4.43 -37.31
CA LEU A 208 10.60 -5.74 -37.51
C LEU A 208 9.79 -5.82 -38.82
N PHE A 209 9.40 -4.66 -39.37
CA PHE A 209 8.61 -4.55 -40.59
C PHE A 209 9.29 -3.63 -41.60
N LYS A 210 9.17 -3.97 -42.90
CA LYS A 210 9.67 -3.13 -44.01
C LYS A 210 8.91 -1.80 -44.09
N ASP A 211 7.60 -1.85 -43.87
CA ASP A 211 6.75 -0.66 -43.82
C ASP A 211 6.92 0.06 -42.48
N ARG A 212 7.29 1.34 -42.54
CA ARG A 212 7.51 2.17 -41.34
C ARG A 212 6.21 2.42 -40.56
N GLY A 213 5.07 2.47 -41.24
CA GLY A 213 3.76 2.62 -40.62
C GLY A 213 3.42 1.41 -39.76
N VAL A 214 3.60 0.19 -40.29
CA VAL A 214 3.45 -1.05 -39.51
C VAL A 214 4.47 -1.08 -38.37
N GLY A 215 5.75 -0.78 -38.63
CA GLY A 215 6.79 -0.77 -37.60
C GLY A 215 6.56 0.24 -36.46
N ALA A 216 5.84 1.33 -36.70
CA ALA A 216 5.51 2.32 -35.67
C ALA A 216 4.39 1.85 -34.71
N HIS A 217 3.68 0.76 -35.02
CA HIS A 217 2.69 0.16 -34.12
C HIS A 217 3.34 -0.56 -32.94
N PRO A 218 2.59 -0.84 -31.86
CA PRO A 218 3.13 -1.51 -30.70
C PRO A 218 3.70 -2.90 -31.04
N SER A 219 4.94 -3.17 -30.62
CA SER A 219 5.51 -4.53 -30.62
C SER A 219 4.80 -5.42 -29.59
N ASP A 220 5.15 -6.70 -29.49
CA ASP A 220 4.62 -7.58 -28.43
C ASP A 220 4.83 -6.98 -27.02
N LYS A 221 5.97 -6.32 -26.80
CA LYS A 221 6.24 -5.57 -25.56
C LYS A 221 5.23 -4.44 -25.37
N GLY A 222 4.99 -3.64 -26.40
CA GLY A 222 4.02 -2.55 -26.38
C GLY A 222 2.58 -3.03 -26.21
N MET A 223 2.19 -4.10 -26.90
CA MET A 223 0.88 -4.75 -26.79
C MET A 223 0.64 -5.26 -25.37
N LYS A 224 1.64 -5.94 -24.78
CA LYS A 224 1.59 -6.36 -23.38
C LYS A 224 1.46 -5.17 -22.43
N ALA A 225 2.21 -4.09 -22.66
CA ALA A 225 2.13 -2.88 -21.83
C ALA A 225 0.76 -2.18 -21.91
N ILE A 226 0.12 -2.17 -23.10
CA ILE A 226 -1.26 -1.69 -23.27
C ILE A 226 -2.22 -2.57 -22.47
N ALA A 227 -2.13 -3.90 -22.63
CA ALA A 227 -2.98 -4.85 -21.92
C ALA A 227 -2.83 -4.72 -20.40
N ASP A 228 -1.61 -4.60 -19.89
CA ASP A 228 -1.34 -4.48 -18.45
C ASP A 228 -1.84 -3.15 -17.87
N LYS A 229 -1.72 -2.03 -18.60
CA LYS A 229 -2.30 -0.74 -18.17
C LYS A 229 -3.82 -0.78 -18.12
N ILE A 230 -4.46 -1.32 -19.15
CA ILE A 230 -5.92 -1.49 -19.20
C ILE A 230 -6.39 -2.42 -18.07
N TRP A 231 -5.71 -3.56 -17.90
CA TRP A 231 -6.04 -4.52 -16.85
C TRP A 231 -5.86 -3.94 -15.45
N GLY A 232 -4.79 -3.18 -15.23
CA GLY A 232 -4.52 -2.48 -13.98
C GLY A 232 -5.58 -1.43 -13.63
N GLU A 233 -6.20 -0.78 -14.63
CA GLU A 233 -7.30 0.15 -14.36
C GLU A 233 -8.61 -0.59 -14.00
N ILE A 234 -8.88 -1.75 -14.60
CA ILE A 234 -10.10 -2.54 -14.34
C ILE A 234 -10.01 -3.29 -13.00
N TYR A 235 -8.87 -3.93 -12.76
CA TYR A 235 -8.66 -4.91 -11.69
C TYR A 235 -7.45 -4.65 -10.81
N GLY A 236 -6.60 -3.68 -11.18
CA GLY A 236 -5.57 -3.23 -10.26
C GLY A 236 -6.22 -2.60 -9.04
N PRO A 237 -5.49 -2.52 -7.92
CA PRO A 237 -5.97 -1.80 -6.75
C PRO A 237 -6.30 -0.36 -7.17
N THR A 238 -7.59 -0.02 -7.20
CA THR A 238 -8.10 1.32 -7.54
C THR A 238 -7.25 2.38 -6.86
N SER A 239 -6.66 3.32 -7.63
CA SER A 239 -6.00 4.55 -7.15
C SER A 239 -5.33 4.41 -5.77
N SER A 240 -4.05 3.96 -5.71
CA SER A 240 -3.21 3.94 -4.50
C SER A 240 -4.04 3.67 -3.24
N ALA A 241 -4.47 2.42 -3.04
CA ALA A 241 -5.14 2.06 -1.79
C ALA A 241 -4.33 2.62 -0.61
N SER A 242 -4.98 3.47 0.20
CA SER A 242 -4.33 4.24 1.27
C SER A 242 -3.47 3.32 2.12
N ILE A 243 -2.19 3.66 2.29
CA ILE A 243 -1.31 2.88 3.17
C ILE A 243 -1.64 3.18 4.63
N SER A 244 -1.50 2.19 5.50
CA SER A 244 -1.52 2.37 6.95
C SER A 244 -0.10 2.60 7.44
N LEU A 245 0.32 3.87 7.50
CA LEU A 245 1.66 4.25 7.99
C LEU A 245 1.69 4.30 9.52
N GLY A 246 2.57 3.51 10.14
CA GLY A 246 2.88 3.58 11.57
C GLY A 246 4.26 4.14 11.84
N ALA A 247 4.50 4.63 13.06
CA ALA A 247 5.82 5.12 13.47
C ALA A 247 6.37 4.32 14.66
N TYR A 248 7.66 4.04 14.65
CA TYR A 248 8.35 3.51 15.84
C TYR A 248 8.42 4.58 16.92
N TYR A 249 8.03 4.23 18.14
CA TYR A 249 8.02 5.12 19.30
C TYR A 249 8.97 4.57 20.36
N PHE A 250 9.99 5.35 20.69
CA PHE A 250 10.98 5.04 21.72
C PHE A 250 10.72 5.84 23.00
N ASP A 251 10.84 5.21 24.17
CA ASP A 251 10.58 5.89 25.46
C ASP A 251 11.81 6.04 26.35
N GLY A 252 12.99 6.30 25.77
CA GLY A 252 14.18 6.64 26.54
C GLY A 252 14.12 8.00 27.25
N TRP A 253 13.12 8.83 26.98
CA TRP A 253 13.09 10.26 27.29
C TRP A 253 12.45 10.58 28.65
N ALA A 254 12.68 9.73 29.66
CA ALA A 254 12.15 9.89 31.01
C ALA A 254 13.07 10.70 31.95
N GLY A 255 14.28 11.06 31.51
CA GLY A 255 15.32 11.67 32.36
C GLY A 255 15.99 10.67 33.31
N LEU A 256 15.73 9.38 33.10
CA LEU A 256 16.25 8.26 33.90
C LEU A 256 17.11 7.31 33.04
N THR A 257 17.61 7.81 31.92
CA THR A 257 18.44 7.06 30.97
C THR A 257 19.57 7.96 30.49
N SER A 258 20.60 7.36 29.88
CA SER A 258 21.78 8.06 29.36
C SER A 258 21.61 8.62 27.94
N HIS A 259 20.40 8.60 27.35
CA HIS A 259 20.20 8.99 25.95
C HIS A 259 20.23 10.51 25.73
N LEU A 260 19.97 11.32 26.76
CA LEU A 260 20.13 12.76 26.71
C LEU A 260 21.55 13.12 27.11
N THR A 261 22.42 13.26 26.11
CA THR A 261 23.81 13.71 26.28
C THR A 261 23.90 15.25 26.26
N PRO A 262 24.97 15.84 26.84
CA PRO A 262 25.23 17.27 26.69
C PRO A 262 25.29 17.71 25.22
N GLU A 263 25.91 16.93 24.35
CA GLU A 263 26.03 17.23 22.92
C GLU A 263 24.66 17.24 22.23
N LEU A 264 23.77 16.28 22.54
CA LEU A 264 22.39 16.31 22.02
C LEU A 264 21.66 17.58 22.45
N GLU A 265 21.84 18.01 23.70
CA GLU A 265 21.16 19.20 24.23
C GLU A 265 21.71 20.51 23.65
N HIS A 266 23.02 20.62 23.46
CA HIS A 266 23.69 21.87 23.08
C HIS A 266 23.90 22.02 21.57
N ASP A 267 24.28 20.94 20.89
CA ASP A 267 24.77 21.01 19.51
C ASP A 267 23.69 20.69 18.47
N PHE A 268 22.56 20.10 18.90
CA PHE A 268 21.44 19.68 18.03
C PHE A 268 20.08 20.28 18.47
N PRO A 269 19.96 21.61 18.61
CA PRO A 269 18.76 22.26 19.13
C PRO A 269 17.52 22.06 18.25
N GLU A 270 17.69 21.74 16.96
CA GLU A 270 16.61 21.40 16.04
C GLU A 270 15.89 20.10 16.37
N ARG A 271 16.52 19.23 17.17
CA ARG A 271 15.95 17.96 17.64
C ARG A 271 15.13 18.12 18.92
N LYS A 272 15.25 19.25 19.61
CA LYS A 272 14.56 19.50 20.88
C LYS A 272 13.05 19.62 20.67
N PRO A 273 12.23 18.70 21.22
CA PRO A 273 10.78 18.76 21.03
C PRO A 273 10.18 20.02 21.67
N ILE A 274 9.05 20.49 21.15
CA ILE A 274 8.37 21.70 21.68
C ILE A 274 7.98 21.59 23.17
N TRP A 275 7.88 20.38 23.71
CA TRP A 275 7.58 20.09 25.12
C TRP A 275 8.84 19.81 25.97
N GLY A 276 10.03 20.01 25.40
CA GLY A 276 11.32 19.73 26.04
C GLY A 276 11.77 18.27 25.90
N TRP A 277 12.96 17.96 26.43
CA TRP A 277 13.60 16.64 26.30
C TRP A 277 12.93 15.54 27.11
N LEU A 278 12.18 15.88 28.16
CA LEU A 278 11.50 14.91 29.01
C LEU A 278 10.09 14.62 28.48
N THR A 279 10.01 13.72 27.48
CA THR A 279 8.77 13.46 26.74
C THR A 279 7.92 12.31 27.32
N SER A 280 8.49 11.48 28.20
CA SER A 280 7.79 10.35 28.84
C SER A 280 6.85 10.85 29.97
N LYS A 281 5.77 11.53 29.59
CA LYS A 281 4.76 12.11 30.50
C LYS A 281 3.37 11.96 29.90
N GLN A 282 2.36 11.67 30.72
CA GLN A 282 0.96 11.45 30.28
C GLN A 282 0.46 12.51 29.29
N LYS A 283 0.51 13.80 29.67
CA LYS A 283 0.04 14.91 28.82
C LYS A 283 0.81 15.02 27.51
N VAL A 284 2.12 14.73 27.54
CA VAL A 284 2.99 14.85 26.36
C VAL A 284 2.74 13.69 25.39
N VAL A 285 2.53 12.46 25.88
CA VAL A 285 2.12 11.32 25.06
C VAL A 285 0.77 11.58 24.39
N GLU A 286 -0.21 12.12 25.13
CA GLU A 286 -1.52 12.49 24.56
C GLU A 286 -1.40 13.53 23.44
N GLN A 287 -0.58 14.57 23.63
CA GLN A 287 -0.31 15.59 22.60
C GLN A 287 0.40 15.01 21.38
N GLN A 288 1.37 14.12 21.59
CA GLN A 288 2.06 13.42 20.50
C GLN A 288 1.09 12.56 19.67
N MET A 289 0.16 11.87 20.33
CA MET A 289 -0.85 11.07 19.64
C MET A 289 -1.78 11.93 18.78
N ASP A 290 -2.24 13.07 19.27
CA ASP A 290 -3.09 13.98 18.47
C ASP A 290 -2.35 14.51 17.24
N LEU A 291 -1.05 14.82 17.36
CA LEU A 291 -0.22 15.25 16.25
C LEU A 291 0.04 14.13 15.23
N ALA A 292 0.31 12.91 15.71
CA ALA A 292 0.49 11.73 14.86
C ALA A 292 -0.78 11.49 14.02
N VAL A 293 -1.95 11.44 14.65
CA VAL A 293 -3.24 11.27 13.96
C VAL A 293 -3.48 12.41 12.95
N LYS A 294 -3.25 13.66 13.34
CA LYS A 294 -3.44 14.83 12.45
C LYS A 294 -2.53 14.77 11.21
N SER A 295 -1.36 14.16 11.33
CA SER A 295 -0.41 13.98 10.22
C SER A 295 -0.72 12.80 9.30
N GLY A 296 -1.60 11.87 9.74
CA GLY A 296 -1.95 10.66 9.00
C GLY A 296 -1.25 9.38 9.49
N ILE A 297 -0.45 9.45 10.56
CA ILE A 297 0.07 8.26 11.23
C ILE A 297 -1.10 7.50 11.87
N SER A 298 -1.19 6.21 11.55
CA SER A 298 -2.32 5.34 11.92
C SER A 298 -2.09 4.56 13.21
N PHE A 299 -0.82 4.36 13.59
CA PHE A 299 -0.46 3.65 14.81
C PHE A 299 0.96 3.98 15.29
N PHE A 300 1.22 3.73 16.58
CA PHE A 300 2.58 3.64 17.11
C PHE A 300 2.99 2.19 17.36
N SER A 301 4.21 1.84 16.95
CA SER A 301 4.88 0.61 17.37
C SER A 301 5.83 0.97 18.50
N PHE A 302 5.44 0.69 19.75
CA PHE A 302 6.26 1.01 20.91
C PHE A 302 7.45 0.05 20.99
N CYS A 303 8.66 0.59 21.03
CA CYS A 303 9.85 -0.15 21.41
C CYS A 303 9.68 -0.62 22.86
N TRP A 304 9.78 -1.92 23.08
CA TRP A 304 9.47 -2.57 24.35
C TRP A 304 10.63 -3.46 24.80
N TYR A 305 11.06 -3.26 26.03
CA TYR A 305 12.32 -3.76 26.56
C TYR A 305 12.09 -4.68 27.75
N PHE A 306 12.35 -5.97 27.57
CA PHE A 306 12.29 -6.93 28.66
C PHE A 306 13.61 -6.96 29.42
N THR A 307 13.58 -6.77 30.74
CA THR A 307 14.72 -6.99 31.64
C THR A 307 14.50 -8.29 32.41
N THR A 308 13.85 -8.21 33.56
CA THR A 308 13.39 -9.35 34.37
C THR A 308 11.89 -9.24 34.56
N ILE A 309 11.23 -10.33 35.00
CA ILE A 309 9.77 -10.34 35.24
C ILE A 309 9.34 -9.25 36.24
N ASP A 310 10.18 -8.95 37.22
CA ASP A 310 9.85 -7.99 38.28
C ASP A 310 10.13 -6.54 37.88
N GLU A 311 11.08 -6.30 36.97
CA GLU A 311 11.56 -4.96 36.68
C GLU A 311 11.03 -4.35 35.38
N PHE A 312 10.66 -5.17 34.39
CA PHE A 312 10.39 -4.67 33.04
C PHE A 312 9.23 -3.66 33.00
N GLN A 313 8.25 -3.78 33.89
CA GLN A 313 7.13 -2.84 33.97
C GLN A 313 7.54 -1.46 34.51
N GLY A 314 8.56 -1.42 35.38
CA GLY A 314 9.13 -0.19 35.93
C GLY A 314 10.19 0.45 35.03
N ASN A 315 10.69 -0.28 34.03
CA ASN A 315 11.72 0.17 33.11
C ASN A 315 11.31 1.51 32.47
N PRO A 316 12.15 2.57 32.58
CA PRO A 316 11.83 3.87 32.00
C PRO A 316 11.57 3.82 30.49
N ARG A 317 12.12 2.84 29.77
CA ARG A 317 11.93 2.64 28.32
C ARG A 317 10.58 2.05 27.91
N ASN A 318 9.74 1.64 28.87
CA ASN A 318 8.42 1.04 28.61
C ASN A 318 7.24 1.93 29.05
N ARG A 319 7.48 3.11 29.66
CA ARG A 319 6.42 3.88 30.33
C ARG A 319 5.41 4.50 29.37
N ALA A 320 5.82 4.85 28.14
CA ALA A 320 4.95 5.45 27.14
C ALA A 320 3.79 4.54 26.75
N LEU A 321 3.99 3.22 26.73
CA LEU A 321 2.89 2.28 26.51
C LEU A 321 1.83 2.42 27.59
N ALA A 322 2.23 2.53 28.87
CA ALA A 322 1.30 2.73 29.97
C ALA A 322 0.57 4.08 29.87
N PHE A 323 1.27 5.14 29.45
CA PHE A 323 0.65 6.45 29.21
C PHE A 323 -0.35 6.41 28.05
N TYR A 324 -0.01 5.75 26.94
CA TYR A 324 -0.92 5.52 25.81
C TYR A 324 -2.17 4.74 26.25
N LEU A 325 -2.02 3.65 27.02
CA LEU A 325 -3.15 2.85 27.49
C LEU A 325 -4.10 3.64 28.42
N LYS A 326 -3.57 4.62 29.16
CA LYS A 326 -4.33 5.54 30.02
C LYS A 326 -4.84 6.78 29.28
N ALA A 327 -4.35 7.06 28.08
CA ALA A 327 -4.64 8.27 27.34
C ALA A 327 -6.13 8.40 26.99
N LYS A 328 -6.68 9.61 27.18
CA LYS A 328 -8.10 9.88 26.89
C LYS A 328 -8.41 9.83 25.40
N ASN A 329 -7.42 10.11 24.54
CA ASN A 329 -7.54 10.14 23.08
C ASN A 329 -7.09 8.84 22.39
N LYS A 330 -6.81 7.75 23.14
CA LYS A 330 -6.31 6.48 22.57
C LYS A 330 -7.16 5.87 21.46
N GLY A 331 -8.48 6.10 21.47
CA GLY A 331 -9.39 5.59 20.43
C GLY A 331 -9.11 6.09 19.00
N LYS A 332 -8.21 7.07 18.83
CA LYS A 332 -7.86 7.66 17.52
C LYS A 332 -6.62 7.05 16.86
N LEU A 333 -5.79 6.32 17.61
CA LEU A 333 -4.49 5.85 17.14
C LEU A 333 -4.30 4.42 17.62
N LYS A 334 -4.06 3.47 16.71
CA LYS A 334 -3.78 2.07 17.10
C LYS A 334 -2.38 1.93 17.69
N TYR A 335 -2.05 0.75 18.22
CA TYR A 335 -0.70 0.46 18.68
C TYR A 335 -0.31 -1.00 18.48
N ASN A 336 0.99 -1.27 18.47
CA ASN A 336 1.55 -2.60 18.71
C ASN A 336 2.92 -2.47 19.39
N LEU A 337 3.61 -3.60 19.56
CA LEU A 337 4.95 -3.63 20.15
C LEU A 337 6.01 -4.10 19.15
N LEU A 338 7.18 -3.47 19.26
CA LEU A 338 8.45 -4.02 18.83
C LEU A 338 9.24 -4.44 20.07
N VAL A 339 9.52 -5.73 20.22
CA VAL A 339 10.31 -6.29 21.29
C VAL A 339 11.79 -6.12 20.94
N ALA A 340 12.48 -5.26 21.69
CA ALA A 340 13.88 -4.93 21.50
C ALA A 340 14.79 -6.04 22.05
N ASN A 341 14.71 -7.25 21.47
CA ASN A 341 15.33 -8.48 21.96
C ASN A 341 16.84 -8.59 21.68
N HIS A 342 17.60 -7.53 21.94
CA HIS A 342 19.05 -7.41 21.69
C HIS A 342 19.78 -6.87 22.92
N ASP A 343 21.10 -6.88 22.89
CA ASP A 343 21.98 -6.47 23.99
C ASP A 343 21.59 -7.16 25.31
N ASN A 344 21.25 -6.38 26.35
CA ASN A 344 20.88 -6.89 27.67
C ASN A 344 19.38 -7.20 27.80
N TYR A 345 18.59 -7.05 26.73
CA TYR A 345 17.14 -7.24 26.75
C TYR A 345 16.78 -8.57 26.10
N ILE A 346 17.02 -9.66 26.81
CA ILE A 346 16.96 -11.00 26.23
C ILE A 346 15.63 -11.70 26.54
N VAL A 347 14.93 -12.11 25.48
CA VAL A 347 13.77 -13.01 25.56
C VAL A 347 14.22 -14.44 25.27
N GLY A 348 13.78 -15.39 26.10
CA GLY A 348 14.20 -16.79 26.00
C GLY A 348 13.28 -17.77 26.72
N PRO A 349 13.58 -19.09 26.66
CA PRO A 349 12.69 -20.14 27.17
C PRO A 349 12.27 -19.96 28.63
N GLN A 350 13.17 -19.44 29.48
CA GLN A 350 12.91 -19.27 30.92
C GLN A 350 11.75 -18.31 31.23
N ASN A 351 11.56 -17.27 30.40
CA ASN A 351 10.53 -16.25 30.60
C ASN A 351 9.40 -16.33 29.57
N TRP A 352 9.51 -17.21 28.56
CA TRP A 352 8.61 -17.25 27.41
C TRP A 352 7.14 -17.40 27.78
N ASN A 353 6.80 -18.34 28.68
CA ASN A 353 5.40 -18.57 29.07
C ASN A 353 4.76 -17.33 29.72
N TYR A 354 5.50 -16.66 30.61
CA TYR A 354 5.05 -15.43 31.26
C TYR A 354 4.84 -14.32 30.23
N LEU A 355 5.81 -14.14 29.34
CA LEU A 355 5.75 -13.10 28.30
C LEU A 355 4.62 -13.33 27.31
N CYS A 356 4.38 -14.58 26.89
CA CYS A 356 3.24 -14.93 26.04
C CYS A 356 1.92 -14.50 26.67
N LYS A 357 1.70 -14.83 27.96
CA LYS A 357 0.50 -14.43 28.71
C LYS A 357 0.38 -12.90 28.80
N TYR A 358 1.48 -12.22 29.12
CA TYR A 358 1.52 -10.76 29.18
C TYR A 358 1.12 -10.11 27.84
N TRP A 359 1.69 -10.59 26.73
CA TRP A 359 1.35 -10.06 25.40
C TRP A 359 -0.09 -10.40 25.00
N ILE A 360 -0.58 -11.61 25.29
CA ILE A 360 -1.97 -12.01 25.01
C ILE A 360 -2.97 -11.09 25.72
N GLU A 361 -2.71 -10.69 26.97
CA GLU A 361 -3.57 -9.72 27.65
C GLU A 361 -3.57 -8.35 26.95
N LEU A 362 -2.43 -7.90 26.43
CA LEU A 362 -2.37 -6.68 25.61
C LEU A 362 -3.15 -6.83 24.29
N PHE A 363 -3.10 -8.00 23.67
CA PHE A 363 -3.76 -8.26 22.39
C PHE A 363 -5.29 -8.25 22.45
N LYS A 364 -5.87 -8.43 23.65
CA LYS A 364 -7.33 -8.30 23.88
C LYS A 364 -7.82 -6.87 23.70
N ASN A 365 -6.94 -5.87 23.74
CA ASN A 365 -7.31 -4.49 23.46
C ASN A 365 -7.73 -4.33 21.99
N PRO A 366 -8.94 -3.82 21.69
CA PRO A 366 -9.41 -3.66 20.31
C PRO A 366 -8.59 -2.67 19.47
N LEU A 367 -7.77 -1.83 20.12
CA LEU A 367 -6.85 -0.89 19.47
C LEU A 367 -5.50 -1.51 19.10
N TYR A 368 -5.24 -2.77 19.49
CA TYR A 368 -4.01 -3.47 19.11
C TYR A 368 -4.03 -3.75 17.60
N LEU A 369 -2.95 -3.42 16.90
CA LEU A 369 -2.83 -3.58 15.46
C LEU A 369 -2.92 -5.05 15.07
N LYS A 370 -3.70 -5.34 14.02
CA LYS A 370 -3.86 -6.68 13.47
C LYS A 370 -3.33 -6.74 12.04
N VAL A 371 -2.72 -7.88 11.71
CA VAL A 371 -2.28 -8.27 10.36
C VAL A 371 -2.81 -9.67 10.10
N ASN A 372 -3.36 -9.92 8.92
CA ASN A 372 -4.09 -11.15 8.58
C ASN A 372 -5.13 -11.53 9.66
N GLY A 373 -5.81 -10.53 10.23
CA GLY A 373 -6.83 -10.71 11.26
C GLY A 373 -6.31 -11.09 12.66
N SER A 374 -5.00 -11.23 12.87
CA SER A 374 -4.38 -11.57 14.17
C SER A 374 -3.55 -10.41 14.73
N PRO A 375 -3.45 -10.23 16.06
CA PRO A 375 -2.57 -9.23 16.67
C PRO A 375 -1.12 -9.42 16.22
N MET A 376 -0.43 -8.32 15.90
CA MET A 376 0.95 -8.36 15.39
C MET A 376 2.00 -7.99 16.45
N LEU A 377 2.92 -8.91 16.75
CA LEU A 377 4.09 -8.67 17.59
C LEU A 377 5.36 -8.69 16.75
N THR A 378 6.22 -7.68 16.89
CA THR A 378 7.49 -7.60 16.13
C THR A 378 8.68 -7.91 17.03
N PHE A 379 9.63 -8.72 16.56
CA PHE A 379 10.94 -8.90 17.20
C PHE A 379 12.03 -8.17 16.39
N ILE A 380 13.06 -7.67 17.07
CA ILE A 380 14.16 -6.94 16.43
C ILE A 380 15.24 -7.86 15.85
N SER A 381 15.55 -8.98 16.52
CA SER A 381 16.74 -9.78 16.18
C SER A 381 16.45 -11.28 16.10
N THR A 382 16.56 -11.83 14.89
CA THR A 382 16.49 -13.28 14.65
C THR A 382 17.61 -14.02 15.38
N ASN A 383 18.84 -13.51 15.28
CA ASN A 383 20.02 -14.14 15.87
C ASN A 383 19.94 -14.20 17.40
N SER A 384 19.43 -13.15 18.04
CA SER A 384 19.24 -13.15 19.49
C SER A 384 18.21 -14.18 19.93
N LEU A 385 17.08 -14.33 19.21
CA LEU A 385 16.11 -15.39 19.51
C LEU A 385 16.74 -16.78 19.34
N ILE A 386 17.42 -17.04 18.23
CA ILE A 386 18.08 -18.33 17.99
C ILE A 386 19.10 -18.63 19.08
N LYS A 387 19.92 -17.64 19.47
CA LYS A 387 20.89 -17.80 20.56
C LYS A 387 20.21 -18.14 21.89
N SER A 388 19.14 -17.44 22.25
CA SER A 388 18.44 -17.64 23.53
C SER A 388 17.67 -18.96 23.60
N PHE A 389 17.06 -19.38 22.49
CA PHE A 389 16.30 -20.64 22.42
C PHE A 389 17.19 -21.84 22.08
N GLY A 390 18.37 -21.61 21.52
CA GLY A 390 19.38 -22.61 21.17
C GLY A 390 19.34 -23.11 19.72
N SER A 391 18.24 -22.90 18.97
CA SER A 391 18.16 -23.22 17.54
C SER A 391 16.95 -22.56 16.85
N SER A 392 16.99 -22.44 15.52
CA SER A 392 15.85 -21.99 14.71
C SER A 392 14.61 -22.89 14.90
N ALA A 393 14.81 -24.21 14.99
CA ALA A 393 13.76 -25.18 15.27
C ALA A 393 13.09 -24.97 16.64
N LYS A 394 13.85 -24.62 17.69
CA LYS A 394 13.29 -24.32 19.02
C LYS A 394 12.53 -23.00 19.04
N VAL A 395 12.97 -21.99 18.28
CA VAL A 395 12.19 -20.76 18.05
C VAL A 395 10.87 -21.09 17.36
N ASN A 396 10.90 -21.92 16.30
CA ASN A 396 9.70 -22.35 15.58
C ASN A 396 8.67 -23.03 16.49
N ALA A 397 9.12 -23.96 17.34
CA ALA A 397 8.28 -24.62 18.33
C ALA A 397 7.66 -23.60 19.30
N ALA A 398 8.47 -22.70 19.86
CA ALA A 398 8.01 -21.66 20.78
C ALA A 398 6.98 -20.70 20.16
N LEU A 399 7.15 -20.33 18.88
CA LEU A 399 6.18 -19.50 18.16
C LEU A 399 4.88 -20.26 17.84
N LYS A 400 4.93 -21.58 17.62
CA LYS A 400 3.72 -22.41 17.47
C LYS A 400 2.94 -22.49 18.79
N GLU A 401 3.63 -22.72 19.90
CA GLU A 401 3.04 -22.71 21.24
C GLU A 401 2.41 -21.36 21.57
N PHE A 402 3.08 -20.25 21.22
CA PHE A 402 2.54 -18.91 21.44
C PHE A 402 1.22 -18.68 20.69
N ARG A 403 1.15 -19.11 19.41
CA ARG A 403 -0.08 -19.01 18.61
C ARG A 403 -1.20 -19.91 19.15
N ALA A 404 -0.87 -21.11 19.64
CA ALA A 404 -1.84 -22.00 20.27
C ALA A 404 -2.41 -21.38 21.56
N MET A 405 -1.53 -20.88 22.44
CA MET A 405 -1.92 -20.20 23.67
C MET A 405 -2.82 -18.98 23.39
N ALA A 406 -2.52 -18.20 22.36
CA ALA A 406 -3.37 -17.09 21.96
C ALA A 406 -4.78 -17.54 21.53
N LYS A 407 -4.88 -18.64 20.78
CA LYS A 407 -6.17 -19.22 20.37
C LYS A 407 -6.97 -19.76 21.54
N GLU A 408 -6.32 -20.46 22.46
CA GLU A 408 -6.94 -20.94 23.72
C GLU A 408 -7.50 -19.78 24.57
N ASN A 409 -6.90 -18.59 24.46
CA ASN A 409 -7.34 -17.38 25.12
C ASN A 409 -8.29 -16.50 24.27
N GLY A 410 -8.93 -17.08 23.25
CA GLY A 410 -10.00 -16.43 22.48
C GLY A 410 -9.54 -15.48 21.37
N LEU A 411 -8.26 -15.48 21.01
CA LEU A 411 -7.73 -14.72 19.87
C LEU A 411 -7.70 -15.58 18.60
N THR A 412 -7.57 -14.96 17.44
CA THR A 412 -7.43 -15.67 16.15
C THR A 412 -6.07 -16.36 15.97
N GLY A 413 -5.09 -15.97 16.78
CA GLY A 413 -3.70 -16.38 16.74
C GLY A 413 -2.80 -15.19 17.05
N VAL A 414 -1.55 -15.24 16.59
CA VAL A 414 -0.60 -14.12 16.63
C VAL A 414 0.14 -14.08 15.29
N THR A 415 0.25 -12.89 14.71
CA THR A 415 1.15 -12.64 13.59
C THR A 415 2.49 -12.17 14.15
N VAL A 416 3.54 -12.93 13.89
CA VAL A 416 4.89 -12.64 14.40
C VAL A 416 5.72 -12.04 13.28
N ALA A 417 6.04 -10.75 13.40
CA ALA A 417 6.91 -10.04 12.50
C ALA A 417 8.36 -10.04 13.00
N ILE A 418 9.31 -9.97 12.06
CA ILE A 418 10.75 -9.96 12.37
C ILE A 418 11.46 -8.86 11.58
N CYS A 419 12.32 -8.09 12.24
CA CYS A 419 13.20 -7.15 11.55
C CYS A 419 14.30 -7.93 10.82
N GLN A 420 14.31 -7.82 9.49
CA GLN A 420 15.17 -8.57 8.59
C GLN A 420 16.00 -7.63 7.72
N TYR A 421 17.27 -7.97 7.55
CA TYR A 421 18.16 -7.36 6.55
C TYR A 421 18.18 -8.23 5.28
N PRO A 422 18.44 -7.65 4.09
CA PRO A 422 18.47 -8.38 2.82
C PRO A 422 19.74 -9.25 2.66
N ASP A 423 19.90 -10.21 3.57
CA ASP A 423 20.97 -11.20 3.59
C ASP A 423 20.41 -12.62 3.40
N ALA A 424 21.06 -13.43 2.56
CA ALA A 424 20.58 -14.75 2.20
C ALA A 424 20.59 -15.73 3.39
N LYS A 425 21.62 -15.66 4.25
CA LYS A 425 21.71 -16.52 5.44
C LYS A 425 20.63 -16.16 6.46
N ILE A 426 20.43 -14.86 6.69
CA ILE A 426 19.32 -14.40 7.54
C ILE A 426 17.97 -14.81 6.97
N SER A 427 17.76 -14.71 5.66
CA SER A 427 16.51 -15.13 5.01
C SER A 427 16.22 -16.61 5.20
N GLN A 428 17.25 -17.46 5.16
CA GLN A 428 17.13 -18.88 5.47
C GLN A 428 16.74 -19.11 6.94
N LEU A 429 17.43 -18.47 7.89
CA LEU A 429 17.12 -18.58 9.32
C LEU A 429 15.69 -18.10 9.63
N VAL A 430 15.24 -17.02 8.98
CA VAL A 430 13.87 -16.50 9.08
C VAL A 430 12.85 -17.55 8.61
N ALA A 431 13.12 -18.25 7.51
CA ALA A 431 12.26 -19.33 7.02
C ALA A 431 12.11 -20.46 8.05
N GLU A 432 13.22 -20.84 8.69
CA GLU A 432 13.25 -21.94 9.66
C GLU A 432 12.53 -21.59 10.97
N CYS A 433 12.64 -20.34 11.43
CA CYS A 433 12.04 -19.89 12.69
C CYS A 433 10.50 -19.78 12.66
N GLY A 434 9.86 -19.77 11.49
CA GLY A 434 8.39 -19.74 11.39
C GLY A 434 7.76 -18.39 11.75
N PHE A 435 8.41 -17.29 11.37
CA PHE A 435 7.82 -15.94 11.37
C PHE A 435 6.78 -15.80 10.24
N ASP A 436 5.90 -14.80 10.34
CA ASP A 436 4.81 -14.60 9.37
C ASP A 436 5.06 -13.41 8.42
N VAL A 437 5.80 -12.40 8.88
CA VAL A 437 6.01 -11.13 8.17
C VAL A 437 7.44 -10.64 8.35
N ALA A 438 8.07 -10.21 7.26
CA ALA A 438 9.34 -9.49 7.31
C ALA A 438 9.09 -7.97 7.42
N THR A 439 9.89 -7.29 8.23
CA THR A 439 9.92 -5.83 8.35
C THR A 439 11.36 -5.37 8.61
N GLY A 440 11.58 -4.10 8.94
CA GLY A 440 12.87 -3.59 9.44
C GLY A 440 12.69 -2.59 10.57
N TYR A 441 13.76 -2.36 11.34
CA TYR A 441 13.80 -1.24 12.29
C TYR A 441 14.24 0.04 11.57
N ASN A 442 15.43 0.01 10.97
CA ASN A 442 15.92 1.00 10.03
C ASN A 442 16.99 0.35 9.14
N TYR A 443 17.39 1.04 8.08
CA TYR A 443 18.39 0.61 7.12
C TYR A 443 19.32 1.77 6.78
N HIS A 444 19.76 2.50 7.81
CA HIS A 444 20.49 3.75 7.64
C HIS A 444 21.80 3.61 6.86
N GLU A 445 22.44 2.44 6.87
CA GLU A 445 23.69 2.20 6.14
C GLU A 445 23.52 2.20 4.61
N THR A 446 22.30 2.05 4.10
CA THR A 446 22.03 1.76 2.68
C THR A 446 22.29 2.93 1.73
N GLY A 447 22.39 4.15 2.25
CA GLY A 447 22.75 5.36 1.52
C GLY A 447 24.17 5.83 1.79
N TYR A 448 24.96 5.13 2.62
CA TYR A 448 26.32 5.55 2.96
C TYR A 448 27.23 5.59 1.74
N GLN A 449 28.17 6.53 1.77
CA GLN A 449 29.18 6.71 0.73
C GLN A 449 30.56 6.43 1.33
N LYS A 450 31.39 5.68 0.59
CA LYS A 450 32.73 5.30 1.04
C LYS A 450 33.55 6.53 1.43
N ASN A 451 34.22 6.47 2.57
CA ASN A 451 35.09 7.51 3.12
C ASN A 451 34.40 8.86 3.37
N LYS A 452 33.07 8.90 3.56
CA LYS A 452 32.34 10.11 3.94
C LYS A 452 31.65 9.96 5.29
N THR A 453 31.88 10.92 6.16
CA THR A 453 31.17 11.05 7.44
C THR A 453 29.95 11.98 7.36
N SER A 454 29.85 12.77 6.29
CA SER A 454 28.69 13.60 5.96
C SER A 454 28.14 13.19 4.60
N VAL A 455 26.90 12.75 4.57
CA VAL A 455 26.25 12.19 3.37
C VAL A 455 24.98 12.97 3.08
N SER A 456 24.68 13.26 1.81
CA SER A 456 23.37 13.86 1.45
C SER A 456 22.27 12.84 1.72
N ILE A 457 21.19 13.25 2.38
CA ILE A 457 20.05 12.38 2.66
C ILE A 457 19.35 11.84 1.41
N ASP A 458 19.55 12.45 0.24
CA ASP A 458 19.00 11.97 -1.02
C ASP A 458 19.46 10.53 -1.35
N SER A 459 20.68 10.13 -0.92
CA SER A 459 21.15 8.76 -1.13
C SER A 459 20.44 7.74 -0.26
N LEU A 460 19.85 8.15 0.88
CA LEU A 460 19.11 7.28 1.78
C LEU A 460 17.80 6.80 1.14
N GLU A 461 17.10 7.65 0.39
CA GLU A 461 15.87 7.24 -0.31
C GLU A 461 16.18 6.19 -1.38
N VAL A 462 17.21 6.43 -2.20
CA VAL A 462 17.66 5.46 -3.22
C VAL A 462 18.10 4.14 -2.58
N GLY A 463 18.83 4.22 -1.46
CA GLY A 463 19.24 3.06 -0.66
C GLY A 463 18.05 2.29 -0.07
N SER A 464 17.02 3.01 0.39
CA SER A 464 15.79 2.43 0.95
C SER A 464 15.02 1.65 -0.11
N VAL A 465 14.78 2.24 -1.29
CA VAL A 465 14.10 1.55 -2.40
C VAL A 465 14.87 0.31 -2.85
N ARG A 466 16.21 0.38 -2.91
CA ARG A 466 17.06 -0.78 -3.22
C ARG A 466 16.89 -1.89 -2.19
N THR A 467 16.85 -1.51 -0.91
CA THR A 467 16.71 -2.44 0.22
C THR A 467 15.36 -3.13 0.22
N TRP A 468 14.27 -2.39 0.05
CA TRP A 468 12.94 -2.99 -0.05
C TRP A 468 12.83 -3.96 -1.23
N ASN A 469 13.41 -3.60 -2.39
CA ASN A 469 13.46 -4.50 -3.54
C ASN A 469 14.27 -5.77 -3.28
N ALA A 470 15.37 -5.68 -2.51
CA ALA A 470 16.15 -6.84 -2.13
C ALA A 470 15.41 -7.73 -1.13
N LEU A 471 14.65 -7.13 -0.21
CA LEU A 471 13.83 -7.84 0.79
C LEU A 471 12.64 -8.59 0.19
N LYS A 472 12.24 -8.31 -1.06
CA LYS A 472 11.26 -9.14 -1.79
C LYS A 472 11.71 -10.59 -1.96
N LYS A 473 13.00 -10.87 -1.81
CA LYS A 473 13.55 -12.25 -1.78
C LYS A 473 13.32 -12.96 -0.45
N SER A 474 12.80 -12.26 0.56
CA SER A 474 12.38 -12.90 1.81
C SER A 474 11.29 -13.94 1.52
N PRO A 475 11.26 -15.08 2.23
CA PRO A 475 10.17 -16.04 2.12
C PRO A 475 8.84 -15.52 2.69
N LEU A 476 8.83 -14.32 3.30
CA LEU A 476 7.68 -13.73 3.98
C LEU A 476 7.18 -12.48 3.23
N PRO A 477 5.87 -12.17 3.31
CA PRO A 477 5.37 -10.87 2.89
C PRO A 477 6.03 -9.75 3.69
N LEU A 478 6.23 -8.61 3.04
CA LEU A 478 6.95 -7.45 3.57
C LEU A 478 6.01 -6.38 4.14
N ILE A 479 6.37 -5.83 5.29
CA ILE A 479 5.99 -4.48 5.74
C ILE A 479 7.23 -3.60 5.51
N PRO A 480 7.24 -2.71 4.50
CA PRO A 480 8.41 -1.87 4.25
C PRO A 480 8.59 -0.83 5.35
N THR A 481 9.85 -0.61 5.75
CA THR A 481 10.23 0.40 6.74
C THR A 481 11.01 1.54 6.10
N ILE A 482 10.52 2.77 6.26
CA ILE A 482 11.20 4.01 5.94
C ILE A 482 12.24 4.31 7.02
N THR A 483 13.48 4.54 6.61
CA THR A 483 14.48 5.21 7.46
C THR A 483 14.42 6.69 7.15
N SER A 484 13.86 7.51 8.04
CA SER A 484 13.59 8.93 7.75
C SER A 484 14.86 9.78 7.73
N ASN A 485 15.82 9.43 8.59
CA ASN A 485 17.14 10.04 8.70
C ASN A 485 18.05 9.13 9.54
N TRP A 486 19.34 9.50 9.64
CA TRP A 486 20.28 8.96 10.62
C TRP A 486 21.45 9.94 10.78
N ASP A 487 21.64 10.45 11.99
CA ASP A 487 22.78 11.27 12.36
C ASP A 487 23.07 11.11 13.86
N PRO A 488 23.85 10.08 14.23
CA PRO A 488 24.05 9.67 15.61
C PRO A 488 25.17 10.44 16.31
N ARG A 489 25.74 11.48 15.67
CA ARG A 489 26.89 12.24 16.20
C ARG A 489 26.60 12.95 17.53
N ALA A 490 25.32 13.10 17.90
CA ALA A 490 24.88 13.55 19.21
C ALA A 490 25.30 12.59 20.35
N TRP A 491 25.71 11.36 20.03
CA TRP A 491 26.25 10.37 20.96
C TRP A 491 27.73 10.09 20.66
N PRO A 492 28.64 11.02 20.98
CA PRO A 492 30.03 10.98 20.51
C PRO A 492 30.82 9.79 21.05
N ILE A 493 30.50 9.28 22.25
CA ILE A 493 31.17 8.10 22.83
C ILE A 493 31.07 6.90 21.89
N GLN A 494 29.91 6.71 21.24
CA GLN A 494 29.66 5.58 20.36
C GLN A 494 29.87 5.93 18.88
N TYR A 495 29.59 7.17 18.48
CA TYR A 495 29.40 7.50 17.06
C TYR A 495 30.17 8.73 16.55
N LYS A 496 31.19 9.24 17.27
CA LYS A 496 31.93 10.46 16.88
C LYS A 496 32.39 10.49 15.41
N HIS A 497 32.78 9.35 14.85
CA HIS A 497 33.28 9.22 13.47
C HIS A 497 32.32 8.48 12.54
N SER A 498 31.09 8.22 12.98
CA SER A 498 30.10 7.53 12.14
C SER A 498 29.54 8.46 11.07
N PRO A 499 29.17 7.93 9.89
CA PRO A 499 28.46 8.71 8.91
C PRO A 499 27.12 9.21 9.43
N GLY A 500 26.79 10.47 9.10
CA GLY A 500 25.50 11.09 9.35
C GLY A 500 24.95 11.74 8.08
N TYR A 501 23.65 11.65 7.89
CA TYR A 501 22.97 12.31 6.79
C TYR A 501 22.74 13.79 7.08
N THR A 502 22.81 14.60 6.02
CA THR A 502 22.55 16.04 6.03
C THR A 502 21.41 16.36 5.07
N GLY A 503 20.68 17.45 5.34
CA GLY A 503 19.53 17.87 4.51
C GLY A 503 18.17 17.33 4.95
N TYR A 504 18.07 16.73 6.14
CA TYR A 504 16.79 16.26 6.68
C TYR A 504 15.77 17.39 6.77
N SER A 505 14.61 17.22 6.14
CA SER A 505 13.62 18.28 5.97
C SER A 505 12.22 17.73 5.70
N GLN A 506 11.23 18.63 5.67
CA GLN A 506 9.87 18.30 5.22
C GLN A 506 9.86 17.60 3.86
N LYS A 507 10.67 18.07 2.91
CA LYS A 507 10.72 17.54 1.54
C LYS A 507 11.20 16.09 1.51
N THR A 508 12.20 15.76 2.33
CA THR A 508 12.79 14.42 2.35
C THR A 508 11.88 13.41 3.06
N VAL A 509 11.12 13.85 4.07
CA VAL A 509 10.05 13.05 4.67
C VAL A 509 8.92 12.81 3.67
N GLU A 510 8.45 13.85 2.97
CA GLU A 510 7.42 13.74 1.94
C GLU A 510 7.84 12.76 0.83
N SER A 511 9.07 12.89 0.35
CA SER A 511 9.62 12.05 -0.72
C SER A 511 9.72 10.58 -0.27
N SER A 512 10.24 10.31 0.93
CA SER A 512 10.33 8.97 1.49
C SER A 512 8.96 8.27 1.61
N VAL A 513 7.92 9.01 2.02
CA VAL A 513 6.55 8.46 2.12
C VAL A 513 5.96 8.20 0.72
N LYS A 514 6.21 9.08 -0.26
CA LYS A 514 5.82 8.83 -1.66
C LYS A 514 6.55 7.62 -2.24
N ALA A 515 7.83 7.45 -1.92
CA ALA A 515 8.64 6.33 -2.37
C ALA A 515 8.12 4.99 -1.82
N VAL A 516 7.76 4.91 -0.53
CA VAL A 516 7.20 3.67 0.02
C VAL A 516 5.82 3.35 -0.58
N ARG A 517 4.96 4.35 -0.79
CA ARG A 517 3.67 4.15 -1.45
C ARG A 517 3.85 3.60 -2.85
N LYS A 518 4.74 4.22 -3.63
CA LYS A 518 5.07 3.75 -4.97
C LYS A 518 5.58 2.30 -4.93
N PHE A 519 6.48 1.98 -4.01
CA PHE A 519 6.97 0.60 -3.85
C PHE A 519 5.82 -0.38 -3.57
N MET A 520 4.88 -0.02 -2.69
CA MET A 520 3.73 -0.85 -2.34
C MET A 520 2.70 -0.95 -3.47
N ASP A 521 2.56 0.07 -4.30
CA ASP A 521 1.71 0.06 -5.51
C ASP A 521 2.32 -0.82 -6.61
N ASP A 522 3.64 -0.75 -6.79
CA ASP A 522 4.36 -1.54 -7.79
C ASP A 522 4.50 -3.02 -7.41
N ASN A 523 4.42 -3.36 -6.11
CA ASN A 523 4.70 -4.71 -5.59
C ASN A 523 3.58 -5.25 -4.66
N PRO A 524 2.29 -5.25 -5.08
CA PRO A 524 1.17 -5.59 -4.21
C PRO A 524 1.16 -7.06 -3.77
N ALA A 525 1.84 -7.96 -4.50
CA ALA A 525 1.94 -9.38 -4.16
C ALA A 525 3.03 -9.66 -3.10
N ASP A 526 4.00 -8.77 -2.94
CA ASP A 526 5.15 -8.95 -2.05
C ASP A 526 4.92 -8.34 -0.65
N ILE A 527 3.83 -7.59 -0.47
CA ILE A 527 3.52 -6.88 0.78
C ILE A 527 2.32 -7.48 1.52
N THR A 528 2.13 -7.08 2.77
CA THR A 528 0.91 -7.39 3.53
C THR A 528 -0.34 -6.80 2.89
N LYS A 529 -1.47 -7.53 2.97
CA LYS A 529 -2.76 -7.13 2.36
C LYS A 529 -3.32 -5.84 2.95
N GLU A 530 -3.01 -5.58 4.22
CA GLU A 530 -3.40 -4.38 4.96
C GLU A 530 -2.64 -3.13 4.48
N ARG A 531 -1.61 -3.29 3.62
CA ARG A 531 -0.77 -2.21 3.13
C ARG A 531 -0.21 -1.37 4.27
N ILE A 532 0.43 -2.04 5.22
CA ILE A 532 1.12 -1.40 6.34
C ILE A 532 2.55 -1.02 5.92
N ALA A 533 2.98 0.17 6.30
CA ALA A 533 4.36 0.60 6.26
C ALA A 533 4.76 1.17 7.62
N LEU A 534 6.05 1.13 7.95
CA LEU A 534 6.60 1.71 9.18
C LEU A 534 7.56 2.84 8.85
N ILE A 535 7.63 3.86 9.71
CA ILE A 535 8.65 4.90 9.66
C ILE A 535 9.47 4.93 10.94
N TYR A 536 10.77 4.83 10.77
CA TYR A 536 11.78 5.08 11.78
C TYR A 536 12.23 6.53 11.65
N ALA A 537 11.95 7.40 12.63
CA ALA A 537 11.16 7.13 13.84
C ALA A 537 10.36 8.35 14.29
N TRP A 538 9.40 8.13 15.19
CA TRP A 538 8.65 9.22 15.81
C TRP A 538 9.59 10.14 16.62
N ASN A 539 10.50 9.57 17.41
CA ASN A 539 11.25 10.30 18.42
C ASN A 539 12.62 9.71 18.79
N GLU A 540 13.40 9.21 17.82
CA GLU A 540 14.80 8.78 18.06
C GLU A 540 15.76 9.98 17.93
N TYR A 541 15.68 10.93 18.86
CA TYR A 541 16.42 12.19 18.79
C TYR A 541 17.93 12.01 18.75
N GLY A 542 18.47 11.08 19.54
CA GLY A 542 19.91 10.86 19.62
C GLY A 542 20.47 10.21 18.35
N GLU A 543 19.73 9.27 17.77
CA GLU A 543 20.07 8.65 16.47
C GLU A 543 19.82 9.60 15.29
N GLY A 544 19.11 10.70 15.50
CA GLY A 544 18.86 11.74 14.50
C GLY A 544 17.67 11.45 13.59
N ALA A 545 16.78 10.53 13.97
CA ALA A 545 15.54 10.24 13.26
C ALA A 545 14.32 10.59 14.12
N TRP A 546 13.64 11.69 13.80
CA TRP A 546 12.46 12.13 14.55
C TRP A 546 11.41 12.78 13.66
N LEU A 547 10.16 12.75 14.10
CA LEU A 547 9.02 13.43 13.47
C LEU A 547 8.38 14.47 14.40
N THR A 548 8.68 14.44 15.69
CA THR A 548 8.08 15.37 16.64
C THR A 548 8.41 16.83 16.29
N PRO A 549 7.49 17.76 16.49
CA PRO A 549 7.76 19.16 16.25
C PRO A 549 8.83 19.71 17.19
N SER A 550 9.63 20.63 16.67
CA SER A 550 10.65 21.38 17.43
C SER A 550 10.49 22.88 17.28
N LYS A 551 11.21 23.68 18.07
CA LYS A 551 11.21 25.14 17.90
C LYS A 551 11.74 25.57 16.53
N VAL A 552 12.75 24.85 16.04
CA VAL A 552 13.43 25.15 14.76
C VAL A 552 12.61 24.69 13.57
N LEU A 553 12.16 23.43 13.57
CA LEU A 553 11.47 22.82 12.43
C LEU A 553 9.95 22.95 12.49
N LYS A 554 9.39 23.47 13.60
CA LYS A 554 7.94 23.53 13.84
C LYS A 554 7.32 22.16 13.56
N ASP A 555 6.18 22.09 12.88
CA ASP A 555 5.52 20.85 12.45
C ASP A 555 5.87 20.42 11.02
N SER A 556 6.93 20.97 10.42
CA SER A 556 7.26 20.75 9.00
C SER A 556 7.45 19.28 8.63
N LEU A 557 8.07 18.46 9.49
CA LEU A 557 8.23 17.02 9.23
C LEU A 557 6.88 16.29 9.19
N LEU A 558 5.93 16.67 10.05
CA LEU A 558 4.56 16.14 10.03
C LEU A 558 3.76 16.59 8.81
N ILE A 559 4.01 17.81 8.30
CA ILE A 559 3.48 18.26 7.02
C ILE A 559 4.02 17.39 5.89
N GLY A 560 5.30 16.99 5.96
CA GLY A 560 5.93 16.06 5.03
C GLY A 560 5.20 14.71 5.00
N ILE A 561 4.89 14.13 6.15
CA ILE A 561 4.07 12.90 6.25
C ILE A 561 2.72 13.12 5.57
N LYS A 562 2.00 14.18 5.95
CA LYS A 562 0.65 14.46 5.45
C LYS A 562 0.63 14.64 3.93
N ASN A 563 1.62 15.31 3.36
CA ASN A 563 1.73 15.51 1.93
C ASN A 563 2.17 14.25 1.19
N GLY A 564 3.03 13.43 1.81
CA GLY A 564 3.46 12.17 1.21
C GLY A 564 2.36 11.12 1.16
N LEU A 565 1.39 11.19 2.07
CA LEU A 565 0.22 10.31 2.12
C LEU A 565 -0.92 10.70 1.16
N LYS A 566 -0.94 11.94 0.64
CA LYS A 566 -1.84 12.37 -0.44
C LYS A 566 -1.32 11.82 -1.76
#